data_AF-A0A2R6IJE7-F1
#
_entry.id   AF-A0A2R6IJE7-F1
#
_cell.length_a   1.000
_cell.length_b   1.000
_cell.length_c   1.000
_cell.angle_alpha   90.00
_cell.angle_beta   90.00
_cell.angle_gamma   90.00
#
_symmetry.space_group_name_H-M   'P 1'
#
loop_
_entity.id
_entity.type
_entity.pdbx_description
1 polymer ?
#
loop_
_entity_poly.entity_id
_entity_poly.type
_entity_poly.pdbx_seq_one_letter_code
_entity_poly.pdbx_strand_id
1 'polypeptide(L)' 'MREFLATVFRPNRRNLATAAVVVGLLVVAYVLVPHRLVQYGVWLTIFTIWMVWFVYAGVDYVYDLD' A
#
# COMPACT_ATOMS: atom_id res chain seq x y z
N MET A 1 -10.73 -15.21 -10.78
CA MET A 1 -10.95 -13.85 -10.24
C MET A 1 -11.08 -13.83 -8.71
N ARG A 2 -12.01 -14.60 -8.08
CA ARG A 2 -12.10 -14.67 -6.60
C ARG A 2 -10.86 -15.29 -5.93
N GLU A 3 -10.26 -16.31 -6.56
CA GLU A 3 -9.04 -16.97 -6.06
C GLU A 3 -7.82 -16.05 -6.16
N PHE A 4 -7.60 -15.37 -7.30
CA PHE A 4 -6.57 -14.34 -7.44
C PHE A 4 -6.65 -13.27 -6.35
N LEU A 5 -7.86 -12.73 -6.09
CA LEU A 5 -8.07 -11.77 -5.01
C LEU A 5 -7.77 -12.39 -3.64
N ALA A 6 -8.13 -13.65 -3.40
CA ALA A 6 -7.84 -14.33 -2.14
C ALA A 6 -6.34 -14.58 -1.93
N THR A 7 -5.56 -14.85 -2.98
CA THR A 7 -4.10 -15.02 -2.94
C THR A 7 -3.40 -13.68 -2.70
N VAL A 8 -3.85 -12.64 -3.42
CA VAL A 8 -3.31 -11.28 -3.36
C VAL A 8 -3.60 -10.59 -2.02
N PHE A 9 -4.82 -10.76 -1.49
CA PHE A 9 -5.21 -10.26 -0.16
C PHE A 9 -4.91 -11.24 0.97
N ARG A 10 -4.24 -12.37 0.69
CA ARG A 10 -3.88 -13.33 1.74
C ARG A 10 -3.05 -12.59 2.81
N PRO A 11 -3.32 -12.79 4.11
CA PRO A 11 -2.56 -12.13 5.16
C PRO A 11 -1.09 -12.55 5.08
N ASN A 12 -0.27 -11.68 4.50
CA ASN A 12 1.17 -11.87 4.39
C ASN A 12 1.87 -10.81 5.27
N ARG A 13 3.06 -11.13 5.79
CA ARG A 13 3.87 -10.21 6.61
C ARG A 13 4.10 -8.87 5.90
N ARG A 14 4.21 -8.90 4.57
CA ARG A 14 4.32 -7.70 3.71
C ARG A 14 3.06 -6.84 3.75
N ASN A 15 1.87 -7.43 3.63
CA ASN A 15 0.60 -6.70 3.70
C ASN A 15 0.41 -6.04 5.08
N LEU A 16 0.79 -6.75 6.16
CA LEU A 16 0.77 -6.20 7.51
C LEU A 16 1.78 -5.06 7.70
N ALA A 17 3.01 -5.23 7.20
CA ALA A 17 4.03 -4.18 7.25
C ALA A 17 3.58 -2.94 6.46
N THR A 18 2.99 -3.11 5.29
CA THR A 18 2.43 -2.00 4.50
C THR A 18 1.33 -1.28 5.27
N ALA A 19 0.38 -2.01 5.86
CA ALA A 19 -0.67 -1.43 6.68
C ALA A 19 -0.10 -0.65 7.87
N ALA A 20 0.89 -1.21 8.58
CA ALA A 20 1.56 -0.55 9.70
C ALA A 20 2.29 0.73 9.26
N VAL A 21 2.98 0.70 8.12
CA VAL A 21 3.65 1.88 7.55
C VAL A 21 2.65 2.96 7.18
N VAL A 22 1.53 2.61 6.52
CA VAL A 22 0.47 3.57 6.16
C VAL A 22 -0.09 4.23 7.40
N VAL A 23 -0.43 3.45 8.44
CA VAL A 23 -0.93 3.98 9.72
C VAL A 23 0.11 4.90 10.37
N GLY A 24 1.37 4.48 10.42
CA GLY A 24 2.46 5.29 10.98
C GLY A 24 2.63 6.63 10.26
N LEU A 25 2.60 6.63 8.92
CA LEU A 25 2.68 7.85 8.13
C LEU A 25 1.49 8.79 8.38
N LEU A 26 0.28 8.24 8.52
CA LEU A 26 -0.90 9.05 8.86
C LEU A 26 -0.80 9.65 10.27
N VAL A 27 -0.31 8.88 11.25
CA VAL A 27 -0.04 9.41 12.60
C VAL A 27 0.98 10.55 12.54
N VAL A 28 2.06 10.40 11.76
CA VAL A 28 3.03 11.49 11.56
C VAL A 28 2.35 12.72 10.94
N ALA A 29 1.52 12.54 9.92
CA ALA A 29 0.91 13.64 9.16
C ALA A 29 -0.21 14.39 9.89
N TYR A 30 -0.94 13.71 10.78
CA TYR A 30 -2.13 14.28 11.42
C TYR A 30 -1.95 14.53 12.93
N VAL A 31 -1.07 13.79 13.59
CA VAL A 31 -0.87 13.90 15.05
C VAL A 31 0.44 14.61 15.38
N LEU A 32 1.55 14.18 14.78
CA LEU A 32 2.88 14.73 15.13
C LEU A 32 3.18 16.05 14.42
N VAL A 33 2.90 16.12 13.12
CA VAL A 33 3.18 17.30 12.29
C VAL A 33 1.96 17.61 11.40
N PRO A 34 0.91 18.25 11.93
CA PRO A 34 -0.34 18.55 11.22
C PRO A 34 -0.20 19.72 10.23
N HIS A 35 0.79 19.65 9.35
CA HIS A 35 1.06 20.63 8.31
C HIS A 35 0.53 20.14 6.95
N ARG A 36 -0.15 21.00 6.18
CA ARG A 36 -0.79 20.60 4.91
C ARG A 36 0.19 19.99 3.90
N LEU A 37 1.41 20.52 3.82
CA LEU A 37 2.44 19.96 2.94
C LEU A 37 2.87 18.54 3.35
N VAL A 38 2.92 18.26 4.66
CA VAL A 38 3.28 16.92 5.17
C VAL A 38 2.16 15.93 4.89
N GLN A 39 0.90 16.32 5.08
CA GLN A 39 -0.26 15.48 4.74
C GLN A 39 -0.28 15.14 3.25
N TYR A 40 -0.07 16.14 2.39
CA TYR A 40 -0.01 15.92 0.96
C TYR A 40 1.13 14.98 0.55
N GLY A 41 2.34 15.20 1.09
CA GLY A 41 3.49 14.32 0.83
C GLY A 41 3.29 12.89 1.33
N VAL A 42 2.64 12.72 2.49
CA VAL A 42 2.28 11.40 3.03
C VAL A 42 1.28 10.70 2.13
N TRP A 43 0.26 11.40 1.65
CA TRP A 43 -0.71 10.82 0.71
C TRP A 43 -0.07 10.41 -0.62
N LEU A 44 0.84 11.20 -1.17
CA LEU A 44 1.61 10.82 -2.37
C LEU A 44 2.48 9.57 -2.12
N THR A 45 3.05 9.46 -0.93
CA THR A 45 3.86 8.29 -0.54
C THR A 45 2.98 7.03 -0.46
N ILE A 46 1.84 7.11 0.23
CA ILE A 46 0.85 6.03 0.31
C ILE A 46 0.39 5.62 -1.09
N PHE A 47 0.10 6.59 -1.95
CA PHE A 47 -0.29 6.35 -3.33
C PHE A 47 0.78 5.63 -4.13
N THR A 48 2.05 6.00 -3.96
CA THR A 48 3.18 5.34 -4.64
C THR A 48 3.31 3.88 -4.18
N ILE A 49 3.21 3.61 -2.88
CA ILE A 49 3.22 2.25 -2.33
C ILE A 49 2.09 1.41 -2.95
N TRP A 50 0.90 2.01 -3.06
CA TRP A 50 -0.25 1.35 -3.68
C TRP A 50 -0.01 1.07 -5.16
N MET A 51 0.59 2.00 -5.91
CA MET A 51 0.92 1.81 -7.33
C MET A 51 1.92 0.69 -7.54
N VAL A 52 2.96 0.59 -6.71
CA VAL A 52 3.93 -0.51 -6.79
C VAL A 52 3.23 -1.85 -6.62
N TRP A 53 2.38 -1.97 -5.60
CA TRP A 53 1.60 -3.19 -5.39
C TRP A 53 0.65 -3.51 -6.56
N PHE A 54 -0.05 -2.49 -7.07
CA PHE A 54 -0.98 -2.64 -8.18
C PHE A 54 -0.27 -3.11 -9.45
N VAL A 55 0.91 -2.58 -9.73
CA VAL A 55 1.74 -3.00 -10.86
C VAL A 55 2.22 -4.44 -10.69
N TYR A 56 2.71 -4.84 -9.52
CA TYR A 56 3.09 -6.23 -9.27
C TYR A 56 1.91 -7.19 -9.47
N ALA A 57 0.75 -6.89 -8.89
CA ALA A 57 -0.45 -7.71 -9.08
C ALA A 57 -0.87 -7.77 -10.56
N GLY A 58 -0.77 -6.66 -11.28
CA GLY A 58 -1.06 -6.60 -12.71
C GLY A 58 -0.08 -7.42 -13.56
N VAL A 59 1.21 -7.37 -13.24
CA VAL A 59 2.26 -8.16 -13.91
C VAL A 59 2.04 -9.64 -13.66
N ASP A 60 1.84 -10.05 -12.41
CA ASP A 60 1.60 -11.46 -12.05
C ASP A 60 0.36 -11.99 -12.78
N TYR A 61 -0.72 -11.18 -12.86
CA TYR A 61 -1.93 -11.52 -13.59
C TYR A 61 -1.76 -11.63 -15.12
N VAL A 62 -0.99 -10.72 -15.74
CA VAL A 62 -0.82 -10.70 -17.20
C VAL A 62 0.11 -11.81 -17.67
N TYR A 63 1.15 -12.11 -16.90
CA TYR A 63 2.18 -13.07 -17.28
C TYR A 63 1.99 -14.46 -16.69
N ASP A 64 0.91 -14.68 -15.92
CA ASP A 64 0.60 -15.95 -15.23
C ASP A 64 1.80 -16.44 -14.39
N LEU A 65 2.50 -15.47 -13.78
CA LEU A 65 3.63 -15.72 -12.88
C LEU A 65 3.06 -16.09 -11.51
N ASP A 66 2.61 -17.34 -11.36
CA ASP A 66 2.26 -17.96 -10.07
C ASP A 66 3.46 -18.73 -9.47
#